data_AF-A0A367QPI7-F1
#
_entry.id   AF-A0A367QPI7-F1
#
_cell.length_a   1.000
_cell.length_b   1.000
_cell.length_c   1.000
_cell.angle_alpha   90.00
_cell.angle_beta   90.00
_cell.angle_gamma   90.00
#
_symmetry.space_group_name_H-M   'P 1'
#
loop_
_entity.id
_entity.type
_entity.pdbx_description
1 polymer ?
#
loop_
_entity_poly.entity_id
_entity_poly.type
_entity_poly.pdbx_seq_one_letter_code
_entity_poly.pdbx_strand_id
1 'polypeptide(L)'
;MTTLDLVQAAVNSGTKTIEEAIVEAIAEARETCDINGSNSAGCAVAWDIVEELQAEKSHKKQATQHKTSLDNYCAMHPEAVECLIYDV
;
A
#
# COMPACT_ATOMS: atom_id res chain seq x y z
N MET A 1 -12.96 -7.38 16.11
CA MET A 1 -12.56 -6.11 15.50
C MET A 1 -11.09 -5.96 15.84
N THR A 2 -10.21 -6.34 14.90
CA THR A 2 -8.75 -6.34 15.15
C THR A 2 -8.22 -4.92 14.97
N THR A 3 -7.06 -4.63 15.57
CA THR A 3 -6.40 -3.32 15.48
C THR A 3 -6.14 -2.88 14.03
N LEU A 4 -5.87 -3.85 13.14
CA LEU A 4 -5.72 -3.63 11.70
C LEU A 4 -6.94 -2.96 11.05
N ASP A 5 -8.15 -3.43 11.37
CA ASP A 5 -9.39 -2.93 10.78
C ASP A 5 -9.61 -1.45 11.13
N LEU A 6 -9.22 -1.05 12.35
CA LEU A 6 -9.36 0.32 12.84
C LEU A 6 -8.34 1.27 12.19
N VAL A 7 -7.10 0.83 12.02
CA VAL A 7 -6.05 1.61 11.34
C VAL A 7 -6.40 1.79 9.86
N GLN A 8 -6.85 0.74 9.18
CA GLN A 8 -7.25 0.83 7.77
C GLN A 8 -8.48 1.73 7.58
N ALA A 9 -9.47 1.65 8.48
CA ALA A 9 -10.63 2.54 8.45
C ALA A 9 -10.24 4.02 8.67
N ALA A 10 -9.27 4.30 9.54
CA ALA A 10 -8.76 5.64 9.79
C ALA A 10 -8.02 6.23 8.57
N VAL A 11 -7.24 5.40 7.87
CA VAL A 11 -6.57 5.77 6.60
C VAL A 11 -7.60 6.02 5.50
N ASN A 12 -8.62 5.17 5.39
CA ASN A 12 -9.68 5.32 4.37
C ASN A 12 -10.57 6.55 4.64
N SER A 13 -10.77 6.91 5.92
CA SER A 13 -11.54 8.09 6.33
C SER A 13 -10.73 9.40 6.27
N GLY A 14 -9.44 9.36 5.89
CA GLY A 14 -8.56 10.52 5.79
C GLY A 14 -8.16 11.14 7.13
N THR A 15 -8.48 10.48 8.25
CA THR A 15 -8.14 10.94 9.61
C THR A 15 -6.67 10.75 9.96
N LYS A 16 -5.98 9.81 9.28
CA LYS A 16 -4.54 9.57 9.37
C LYS A 16 -4.00 9.34 7.96
N THR A 17 -2.78 9.80 7.70
CA THR A 17 -2.05 9.45 6.49
C THR A 17 -1.55 8.01 6.57
N ILE A 18 -1.28 7.39 5.41
CA ILE A 18 -0.73 6.03 5.37
C ILE A 18 0.68 5.98 5.96
N GLU A 19 1.45 7.06 5.83
CA GLU A 19 2.75 7.24 6.50
C GLU A 19 2.65 7.18 8.02
N GLU A 20 1.72 7.92 8.61
CA GLU A 20 1.51 7.95 10.06
C GLU A 20 1.07 6.56 10.57
N ALA A 21 0.16 5.91 9.84
CA ALA A 21 -0.30 4.56 10.16
C ALA A 21 0.85 3.53 10.14
N ILE A 22 1.78 3.61 9.18
CA ILE A 22 2.95 2.73 9.12
C ILE A 22 3.86 2.95 10.34
N VAL A 23 4.10 4.20 10.73
CA VAL A 23 4.98 4.50 11.89
C VAL A 23 4.38 3.97 13.19
N GLU A 24 3.06 4.13 13.38
CA GLU A 24 2.32 3.59 14.52
C GLU A 24 2.37 2.06 14.54
N ALA A 25 2.09 1.40 13.41
CA ALA A 25 2.14 -0.05 13.29
C ALA A 25 3.54 -0.62 13.56
N ILE A 26 4.62 0.07 13.16
CA ILE A 26 5.99 -0.33 13.49
C ILE A 26 6.25 -0.28 15.00
N ALA A 27 5.74 0.76 15.68
CA ALA A 27 5.86 0.87 17.13
C ALA A 27 5.10 -0.25 17.84
N GLU A 28 3.85 -0.51 17.43
CA GLU A 28 3.02 -1.60 17.96
C GLU A 28 3.64 -2.98 17.71
N ALA A 29 4.20 -3.20 16.51
CA ALA A 29 4.86 -4.46 16.19
C ALA A 29 6.06 -4.73 17.10
N ARG A 30 6.91 -3.71 17.33
CA ARG A 30 8.04 -3.82 18.26
C ARG A 30 7.59 -4.13 19.67
N GLU A 31 6.63 -3.37 20.20
CA GLU A 31 6.08 -3.60 21.54
C GLU A 31 5.47 -5.01 21.67
N THR A 32 4.71 -5.45 20.67
CA THR A 32 4.10 -6.78 20.63
C THR A 32 5.15 -7.88 20.65
N CYS A 33 6.23 -7.71 19.88
CA CYS A 33 7.35 -8.65 19.86
C CYS A 33 8.15 -8.65 21.17
N ASP A 34 8.32 -7.50 21.81
CA ASP A 34 9.02 -7.38 23.10
C ASP A 34 8.22 -8.04 24.23
N ILE A 35 6.88 -7.90 24.23
CA ILE A 35 5.99 -8.47 25.26
C ILE A 35 5.77 -9.98 25.04
N ASN A 36 5.45 -10.39 23.81
CA ASN A 36 5.05 -11.76 23.52
C ASN A 36 6.21 -12.66 23.09
N GLY A 37 7.38 -12.08 22.82
CA GLY A 37 8.56 -12.73 22.29
C GLY A 37 8.62 -12.70 20.76
N SER A 38 9.84 -12.61 20.22
CA SER A 38 10.10 -12.40 18.79
C SER A 38 9.62 -13.53 17.88
N ASN A 39 9.45 -14.75 18.40
CA ASN A 39 8.94 -15.91 17.65
C ASN A 39 7.45 -16.20 17.91
N SER A 40 6.75 -15.30 18.58
CA SER A 40 5.33 -15.47 18.87
C SER A 40 4.47 -15.22 17.63
N ALA A 41 3.31 -15.88 17.57
CA ALA A 41 2.32 -15.61 16.52
C ALA A 41 1.85 -14.15 16.52
N GLY A 42 1.75 -13.53 17.71
CA GLY A 42 1.38 -12.12 17.83
C GLY A 42 2.41 -11.18 17.21
N CYS A 43 3.70 -11.46 17.41
CA CYS A 43 4.78 -10.71 16.77
C CYS A 43 4.73 -10.83 15.24
N ALA A 44 4.52 -12.05 14.71
CA ALA A 44 4.38 -12.28 13.28
C ALA A 44 3.21 -11.50 12.67
N VAL A 45 2.02 -11.60 13.28
CA VAL A 45 0.82 -10.87 12.82
C VAL A 45 1.04 -9.35 12.84
N ALA A 46 1.70 -8.82 13.87
CA ALA A 46 1.95 -7.39 13.94
C ALA A 46 2.92 -6.89 12.85
N TRP A 47 3.89 -7.72 12.45
CA TRP A 47 4.74 -7.41 11.29
C TRP A 47 4.02 -7.59 9.96
N ASP A 48 3.15 -8.59 9.81
CA ASP A 48 2.30 -8.75 8.61
C ASP A 48 1.50 -7.46 8.35
N ILE A 49 0.95 -6.84 9.40
CA ILE A 49 0.24 -5.56 9.31
C ILE A 49 1.14 -4.44 8.74
N VAL A 50 2.37 -4.36 9.21
CA VAL A 50 3.36 -3.38 8.73
C VAL A 50 3.71 -3.62 7.27
N GLU A 51 3.80 -4.89 6.84
CA GLU A 51 4.05 -5.25 5.44
C GLU A 51 2.87 -4.86 4.54
N GLU A 52 1.64 -5.15 4.94
CA GLU A 52 0.43 -4.80 4.17
C GLU A 52 0.27 -3.29 4.01
N LEU A 53 0.49 -2.50 5.06
CA LEU A 53 0.41 -1.04 4.98
C LEU A 53 1.48 -0.46 4.03
N GLN A 54 2.68 -1.03 4.03
CA GLN A 54 3.74 -0.62 3.09
C GLN A 54 3.42 -1.03 1.65
N ALA A 55 2.83 -2.21 1.45
CA ALA A 55 2.37 -2.66 0.15
C ALA A 55 1.29 -1.71 -0.40
N GLU A 56 0.30 -1.35 0.41
CA GLU A 56 -0.73 -0.39 0.02
C GLU A 56 -0.15 1.00 -0.29
N LYS A 57 0.84 1.48 0.48
CA LYS A 57 1.55 2.72 0.16
C LYS A 57 2.23 2.65 -1.21
N SER A 58 2.89 1.53 -1.52
CA SER A 58 3.52 1.30 -2.83
C SER A 58 2.47 1.26 -3.94
N HIS A 59 1.34 0.59 -3.71
CA HIS A 59 0.24 0.49 -4.64
C HIS A 59 -0.37 1.88 -4.93
N LYS A 60 -0.65 2.68 -3.90
CA LYS A 60 -1.11 4.06 -4.06
C LYS A 60 -0.12 4.91 -4.86
N LYS A 61 1.18 4.75 -4.61
CA LYS A 61 2.24 5.45 -5.37
C LYS A 61 2.26 5.04 -6.84
N GLN A 62 2.03 3.77 -7.15
CA GLN A 62 1.93 3.28 -8.52
C GLN A 62 0.65 3.77 -9.21
N ALA A 63 -0.48 3.77 -8.50
CA ALA A 63 -1.75 4.27 -9.02
C ALA A 63 -1.73 5.78 -9.31
N THR A 64 -0.89 6.55 -8.60
CA THR A 64 -0.69 7.97 -8.86
C THR A 64 0.42 8.27 -9.86
N GLN A 65 1.07 7.25 -10.45
CA GLN A 65 2.01 7.49 -11.54
C GLN A 65 1.28 8.14 -12.71
N HIS A 66 1.77 9.33 -13.08
CA HIS A 66 1.22 10.07 -14.20
C HIS A 66 1.44 9.27 -15.50
N LYS A 67 0.36 9.08 -16.26
CA LYS A 67 0.44 8.63 -17.65
C LYS A 67 1.45 9.49 -18.40
N THR A 68 2.36 8.83 -19.13
CA THR A 68 3.31 9.54 -19.98
C THR A 68 2.58 10.30 -21.08
N SER A 69 3.28 11.22 -21.75
CA SER A 69 2.74 11.93 -22.92
C SER A 69 2.24 10.95 -23.98
N LEU A 70 2.95 9.84 -24.17
CA LEU A 70 2.59 8.77 -25.10
C LEU A 70 1.34 8.00 -24.62
N ASP A 71 1.28 7.62 -23.34
CA ASP A 71 0.11 6.93 -22.78
C ASP A 71 -1.18 7.77 -22.94
N ASN A 72 -1.08 9.07 -22.70
CA ASN A 72 -2.21 9.98 -22.90
C ASN A 72 -2.59 10.11 -24.37
N TYR A 73 -1.59 10.23 -25.26
CA TYR A 73 -1.81 10.29 -26.70
C TYR A 73 -2.48 9.01 -27.22
N CYS A 74 -1.96 7.84 -26.87
CA CYS A 74 -2.51 6.54 -27.28
C CYS A 74 -3.90 6.26 -26.69
N ALA A 75 -4.21 6.80 -25.51
CA ALA A 75 -5.57 6.72 -24.97
C ALA A 75 -6.60 7.53 -25.79
N MET A 76 -6.17 8.58 -26.50
CA MET A 76 -7.01 9.43 -27.34
C MET A 76 -6.98 9.02 -28.82
N HIS A 77 -5.87 8.43 -29.26
CA HIS A 77 -5.59 8.05 -30.65
C HIS A 77 -5.08 6.59 -30.72
N PRO A 78 -5.92 5.59 -30.39
CA PRO A 78 -5.50 4.18 -30.41
C PRO A 78 -5.12 3.68 -31.81
N GLU A 79 -5.58 4.35 -32.86
CA GLU A 79 -5.27 4.04 -34.27
C GLU A 79 -3.90 4.55 -34.74
N ALA A 80 -3.23 5.41 -33.96
CA ALA A 80 -1.92 5.94 -34.32
C ALA A 80 -0.88 4.81 -34.38
N VAL A 81 0.07 4.93 -35.31
CA VAL A 81 1.06 3.85 -35.58
C VAL A 81 1.95 3.56 -34.38
N GLU A 82 2.22 4.57 -33.55
CA GLU A 82 2.99 4.46 -32.30
C GLU A 82 2.22 3.75 -31.18
N CYS A 83 0.93 3.50 -31.35
CA CYS A 83 0.01 2.95 -30.34
C CYS A 83 -0.51 1.55 -30.67
N LEU A 84 -0.20 1.03 -31.86
CA LEU A 84 -0.65 -0.29 -32.30
C LEU A 84 0.06 -1.39 -31.49
N ILE A 85 -0.72 -2.17 -30.75
CA ILE A 85 -0.26 -3.38 -30.04
C ILE A 85 -0.72 -4.59 -30.86
N TYR A 86 0.23 -5.44 -31.24
CA TYR A 86 -0.03 -6.67 -31.98
C TYR A 86 0.09 -7.87 -31.05
N ASP A 87 -0.88 -8.78 -31.08
CA ASP A 87 -0.77 -10.07 -30.39
C ASP A 87 0.32 -10.92 -31.06
N VAL A 88 1.13 -11.58 -30.24
CA VAL A 88 2.25 -12.44 -30.66
C VAL A 88 2.05 -13.89 -30.29
#